data_AF-S7ZTE8-F1
#
_entry.id   AF-S7ZTE8-F1
#
_cell.length_a   1.000
_cell.length_b   1.000
_cell.length_c   1.000
_cell.angle_alpha   90.00
_cell.angle_beta   90.00
_cell.angle_gamma   90.00
#
_symmetry.space_group_name_H-M   'P 1'
#
loop_
_entity.id
_entity.type
_entity.pdbx_description
1 polymer ?
#
loop_
_entity_poly.entity_id
_entity_poly.type
_entity_poly.pdbx_seq_one_letter_code
_entity_poly.pdbx_strand_id
1 'polypeptide(L)'
;MADILTQLQTCLDQLATQFYATLGYLNTYHDNSPATPPPGISNAAPALAKMSKNTTAPPVPASIANSAGAGAAAAGAAQSPVPPPTQQPGAESGAGEGEETNALPRPDSPRTFAARQRELARDLIIKEQQIEYLISVLPGIGASEKEQETRIRELEAQLREVEKERTAKATELKQLRTRLENVLGAVSTGIYGDREQ
;
A
#
# COMPACT_ATOMS: atom_id res chain seq x y z
N MET A 1 0.60 -20.14 2.41
CA MET A 1 -0.83 -20.14 2.04
C MET A 1 -1.48 -19.16 2.99
N ALA A 2 -1.85 -17.96 2.54
CA ALA A 2 -2.46 -16.97 3.41
C ALA A 2 -3.88 -17.42 3.76
N ASP A 3 -4.29 -17.19 5.00
CA ASP A 3 -5.66 -17.40 5.44
C ASP A 3 -6.60 -16.44 4.68
N ILE A 4 -7.75 -16.95 4.24
CA ILE A 4 -8.72 -16.21 3.40
C ILE A 4 -9.30 -15.03 4.18
N LEU A 5 -9.50 -15.16 5.51
CA LEU A 5 -9.92 -14.05 6.36
C LEU A 5 -8.86 -12.95 6.44
N THR A 6 -7.59 -13.33 6.61
CA THR A 6 -6.44 -12.41 6.57
C THR A 6 -6.28 -11.73 5.21
N GLN A 7 -6.55 -12.45 4.11
CA GLN A 7 -6.56 -11.89 2.76
C GLN A 7 -7.69 -10.88 2.57
N LEU A 8 -8.90 -11.17 3.07
CA LEU A 8 -10.04 -10.26 3.02
C LEU A 8 -9.78 -8.97 3.80
N GLN A 9 -9.19 -9.06 5.01
CA GLN A 9 -8.73 -7.90 5.77
C GLN A 9 -7.76 -7.03 4.94
N THR A 10 -6.76 -7.67 4.33
CA THR A 10 -5.78 -6.99 3.46
C THR A 10 -6.44 -6.31 2.26
N CYS A 11 -7.47 -6.92 1.67
CA CYS A 11 -8.23 -6.34 0.55
C CYS A 11 -9.06 -5.12 1.00
N LEU A 12 -9.69 -5.16 2.17
CA LEU A 12 -10.42 -4.02 2.75
C LEU A 12 -9.49 -2.84 3.06
N ASP A 13 -8.32 -3.09 3.65
CA ASP A 13 -7.34 -2.04 3.96
C ASP A 13 -6.79 -1.38 2.69
N GLN A 14 -6.56 -2.17 1.63
CA GLN A 14 -6.21 -1.65 0.30
C GLN A 14 -7.33 -0.80 -0.31
N LEU A 15 -8.59 -1.26 -0.20
CA LEU A 15 -9.74 -0.55 -0.74
C LEU A 15 -9.96 0.80 -0.02
N ALA A 16 -9.86 0.82 1.32
CA ALA A 16 -9.92 2.06 2.10
C ALA A 16 -8.79 3.04 1.71
N THR A 17 -7.58 2.53 1.48
CA THR A 17 -6.44 3.32 0.98
C THR A 17 -6.73 3.90 -0.41
N GLN A 18 -7.34 3.12 -1.31
CA GLN A 18 -7.76 3.58 -2.63
C GLN A 18 -8.89 4.61 -2.56
N PHE A 19 -9.88 4.48 -1.67
CA PHE A 19 -10.90 5.53 -1.47
C PHE A 19 -10.26 6.86 -1.05
N TYR A 20 -9.31 6.84 -0.12
CA TYR A 20 -8.60 8.06 0.26
C TYR A 20 -7.78 8.64 -0.91
N ALA A 21 -7.02 7.80 -1.62
CA ALA A 21 -6.21 8.24 -2.76
C ALA A 21 -7.05 8.78 -3.93
N THR A 22 -8.20 8.16 -4.22
CA THR A 22 -9.11 8.59 -5.29
C THR A 22 -9.79 9.92 -4.96
N LEU A 23 -10.32 10.08 -3.74
CA LEU A 23 -10.87 11.35 -3.27
C LEU A 23 -9.80 12.45 -3.24
N GLY A 24 -8.58 12.12 -2.79
CA GLY A 24 -7.42 13.01 -2.82
C GLY A 24 -7.07 13.48 -4.24
N TYR A 25 -6.99 12.56 -5.21
CA TYR A 25 -6.73 12.86 -6.62
C TYR A 25 -7.84 13.73 -7.23
N LEU A 26 -9.11 13.38 -7.02
CA LEU A 26 -10.25 14.17 -7.51
C LEU A 26 -10.25 15.59 -6.92
N ASN A 27 -9.95 15.74 -5.63
CA ASN A 27 -9.91 17.04 -4.98
C ASN A 27 -8.70 17.90 -5.40
N THR A 28 -7.56 17.30 -5.74
CA THR A 28 -6.32 18.06 -6.06
C THR A 28 -6.11 18.33 -7.55
N TYR A 29 -6.62 17.49 -8.46
CA TYR A 29 -6.36 17.59 -9.90
C TYR A 29 -7.55 18.02 -10.76
N HIS A 30 -8.70 18.36 -10.17
CA HIS A 30 -9.87 18.83 -10.91
C HIS A 30 -9.63 20.19 -11.59
N ASP A 31 -10.28 20.40 -12.73
CA ASP A 31 -10.32 21.70 -13.40
C ASP A 31 -10.98 22.73 -12.47
N ASN A 32 -10.23 23.76 -12.08
CA ASN A 32 -10.70 24.91 -11.31
C ASN A 32 -11.50 25.89 -12.21
N SER A 33 -12.39 25.35 -13.04
CA SER A 33 -13.18 26.11 -13.99
C SER A 33 -14.24 26.94 -13.25
N PRO A 34 -14.31 28.27 -13.45
CA PRO A 34 -15.27 29.11 -12.77
C PRO A 34 -16.70 28.71 -13.18
N ALA A 35 -17.54 28.39 -12.19
CA ALA A 35 -18.94 28.06 -12.42
C ALA A 35 -19.68 29.26 -13.03
N THR A 36 -19.96 29.18 -14.33
CA THR A 36 -20.67 30.16 -15.16
C THR A 36 -20.07 31.59 -15.19
N PRO A 37 -19.56 32.07 -16.34
CA PRO A 37 -19.30 33.50 -16.51
C PRO A 37 -20.63 34.27 -16.35
N PRO A 38 -20.69 35.36 -15.56
CA PRO A 38 -21.89 36.17 -15.49
C PRO A 38 -22.20 36.76 -16.87
N PRO A 39 -23.48 36.77 -17.31
CA PRO A 39 -23.84 37.18 -18.67
C PRO A 39 -23.54 38.66 -18.89
N GLY A 40 -22.57 38.96 -19.77
CA GLY A 40 -22.29 40.32 -20.23
C GLY A 40 -20.82 40.76 -20.26
N ILE A 41 -19.87 39.96 -19.75
CA ILE A 41 -18.44 40.33 -19.75
C ILE A 41 -17.56 39.33 -20.52
N SER A 42 -17.14 39.72 -21.73
CA SER A 42 -16.32 38.91 -22.65
C SER A 42 -14.86 38.68 -22.22
N ASN A 43 -14.46 39.11 -21.03
CA ASN A 43 -13.13 38.87 -20.46
C ASN A 43 -13.23 38.48 -18.98
N ALA A 44 -13.92 37.38 -18.70
CA ALA A 44 -14.05 36.79 -17.37
C ALA A 44 -12.78 36.03 -16.95
N ALA A 45 -11.65 36.74 -16.90
CA ALA A 45 -10.39 36.26 -16.34
C ALA A 45 -9.75 37.40 -15.53
N PRO A 46 -9.95 37.48 -14.21
CA PRO A 46 -9.14 38.35 -13.38
C PRO A 46 -7.72 37.77 -13.36
N ALA A 47 -6.75 38.53 -13.88
CA ALA A 47 -5.35 38.11 -13.83
C ALA A 47 -4.95 37.88 -12.36
N LEU A 48 -4.34 36.73 -12.07
CA LEU A 48 -3.79 36.34 -10.77
C LEU A 48 -2.52 37.15 -10.42
N ALA A 49 -2.65 38.47 -10.38
CA ALA A 49 -1.57 39.40 -10.15
C ALA A 49 -1.88 40.30 -8.94
N LYS A 50 -1.11 40.08 -7.86
CA LYS A 50 -0.98 40.97 -6.68
C LYS A 50 -2.16 40.97 -5.68
N MET A 51 -2.44 39.83 -5.08
CA MET A 51 -2.94 39.84 -3.69
C MET A 51 -1.75 39.99 -2.74
N SER A 52 -1.70 41.08 -1.98
CA SER A 52 -0.73 41.25 -0.90
C SER A 52 -0.94 40.17 0.16
N LYS A 53 0.14 39.56 0.65
CA LYS A 53 0.07 38.57 1.74
C LYS A 53 -0.63 39.20 2.96
N ASN A 54 -1.45 38.41 3.64
CA ASN A 54 -2.17 38.83 4.84
C ASN A 54 -1.17 39.12 5.97
N THR A 55 -1.07 40.38 6.41
CA THR A 55 -0.25 40.76 7.56
C THR A 55 -0.91 40.26 8.84
N THR A 56 -0.46 39.10 9.33
CA THR A 56 -0.69 38.70 10.73
C THR A 56 0.13 39.61 11.63
N ALA A 57 -0.52 40.64 12.19
CA ALA A 57 0.03 41.39 13.31
C ALA A 57 -0.14 40.56 14.60
N PRO A 58 0.94 40.27 15.36
CA PRO A 58 0.80 39.71 16.70
C PRO A 58 0.32 40.82 17.67
N PRO A 59 -0.47 40.48 18.70
CA PRO A 59 -0.90 41.45 19.70
C PRO A 59 0.28 41.86 20.60
N VAL A 60 0.53 43.16 20.72
CA VAL A 60 1.54 43.72 21.62
C VAL A 60 0.89 44.04 22.97
N PRO A 61 1.39 43.55 24.12
CA PRO A 61 0.96 44.04 25.42
C PRO A 61 1.57 45.43 25.68
N ALA A 62 0.78 46.33 26.25
CA ALA A 62 1.23 47.69 26.56
C ALA A 62 2.20 47.73 27.75
N SER A 63 3.26 48.55 27.66
CA SER A 63 3.60 49.52 28.72
C SER A 63 4.72 50.49 28.30
N ILE A 64 4.73 51.65 28.96
CA ILE A 64 5.81 52.66 29.05
C ILE A 64 6.09 53.48 27.78
N ALA A 65 5.60 54.73 27.81
CA ALA A 65 6.11 55.83 26.99
C ALA A 65 7.43 56.37 27.57
N ASN A 66 8.32 56.92 26.72
CA ASN A 66 8.62 58.37 26.81
C ASN A 66 9.48 58.94 25.65
N SER A 67 9.15 60.19 25.28
CA SER A 67 10.03 61.31 24.90
C SER A 67 11.31 61.14 24.03
N ALA A 68 11.27 61.85 22.90
CA ALA A 68 12.28 62.83 22.43
C ALA A 68 13.67 62.38 21.92
N GLY A 69 14.20 63.17 20.97
CA GLY A 69 15.65 63.37 20.82
C GLY A 69 16.25 63.01 19.46
N ALA A 70 16.95 63.97 18.87
CA ALA A 70 17.55 63.95 17.54
C ALA A 70 18.83 63.08 17.39
N GLY A 71 19.22 62.83 16.13
CA GLY A 71 20.60 63.13 15.69
C GLY A 71 21.60 61.99 15.38
N ALA A 72 21.79 61.75 14.07
CA ALA A 72 23.08 61.62 13.35
C ALA A 72 24.10 60.46 13.59
N ALA A 73 25.00 60.31 12.60
CA ALA A 73 26.17 59.41 12.45
C ALA A 73 25.86 57.91 12.18
N ALA A 74 26.22 57.30 11.02
CA ALA A 74 27.57 56.95 10.50
C ALA A 74 28.20 55.74 11.25
N ALA A 75 28.90 54.75 10.68
CA ALA A 75 29.32 54.33 9.31
C ALA A 75 29.54 52.78 9.36
N GLY A 76 29.88 51.98 8.34
CA GLY A 76 30.17 52.16 6.90
C GLY A 76 30.87 50.90 6.33
N ALA A 77 30.96 50.77 4.99
CA ALA A 77 31.73 49.76 4.21
C ALA A 77 31.31 48.25 4.37
N ALA A 78 31.53 47.35 3.40
CA ALA A 78 32.41 47.39 2.22
C ALA A 78 31.85 46.63 0.98
N GLN A 79 32.57 46.72 -0.15
CA GLN A 79 32.34 45.99 -1.41
C GLN A 79 33.66 45.28 -1.84
N SER A 80 33.85 44.57 -2.96
CA SER A 80 33.10 44.29 -4.22
C SER A 80 33.83 43.08 -4.90
N PRO A 81 33.62 42.66 -6.17
CA PRO A 81 32.44 42.56 -7.07
C PRO A 81 32.35 41.16 -7.76
N VAL A 82 31.53 41.03 -8.82
CA VAL A 82 31.41 39.86 -9.73
C VAL A 82 32.35 39.92 -10.96
N PRO A 83 32.59 38.78 -11.65
CA PRO A 83 32.89 38.74 -13.10
C PRO A 83 31.95 37.77 -13.91
N PRO A 84 31.95 37.81 -15.26
CA PRO A 84 30.75 37.46 -16.07
C PRO A 84 31.01 36.30 -17.10
N PRO A 85 30.37 36.15 -18.31
CA PRO A 85 29.74 34.88 -18.69
C PRO A 85 30.27 34.21 -19.99
N THR A 86 29.83 32.98 -20.30
CA THR A 86 30.13 32.27 -21.57
C THR A 86 29.00 31.38 -22.07
N GLN A 87 28.99 31.11 -23.38
CA GLN A 87 28.03 30.29 -24.13
C GLN A 87 28.80 29.58 -25.28
N GLN A 88 28.32 28.54 -25.98
CA GLN A 88 27.05 27.77 -26.08
C GLN A 88 27.45 26.37 -26.63
N PRO A 89 26.59 25.48 -27.20
CA PRO A 89 25.15 25.19 -27.08
C PRO A 89 24.84 23.69 -26.82
N GLY A 90 23.57 23.32 -26.65
CA GLY A 90 23.14 21.90 -26.67
C GLY A 90 21.71 21.73 -26.20
N ALA A 91 20.83 21.19 -27.05
CA ALA A 91 19.44 20.94 -26.71
C ALA A 91 19.26 19.51 -26.20
N GLU A 92 18.48 19.31 -25.14
CA GLU A 92 17.57 18.16 -25.00
C GLU A 92 16.54 18.39 -23.89
N SER A 93 15.42 17.67 -23.96
CA SER A 93 14.24 17.92 -23.14
C SER A 93 14.43 17.52 -21.68
N GLY A 94 14.57 18.49 -20.78
CA GLY A 94 14.62 18.27 -19.34
C GLY A 94 14.18 19.48 -18.54
N ALA A 95 12.96 19.44 -17.99
CA ALA A 95 12.48 20.36 -16.96
C ALA A 95 11.46 19.61 -16.09
N GLY A 96 11.71 19.34 -14.82
CA GLY A 96 12.92 19.57 -14.04
C GLY A 96 12.70 19.05 -12.62
N GLU A 97 13.72 18.48 -11.99
CA GLU A 97 13.61 17.89 -10.66
C GLU A 97 13.60 18.95 -9.54
N GLY A 98 12.95 18.63 -8.42
CA GLY A 98 13.40 19.03 -7.09
C GLY A 98 13.22 20.49 -6.66
N GLU A 99 12.00 20.86 -6.23
CA GLU A 99 11.81 21.94 -5.25
C GLU A 99 10.66 21.60 -4.29
N GLU A 100 10.99 21.15 -3.07
CA GLU A 100 10.00 20.97 -2.00
C GLU A 100 9.75 22.35 -1.35
N THR A 101 8.53 22.86 -1.27
CA THR A 101 7.58 22.46 -0.21
C THR A 101 6.18 23.03 -0.48
N ASN A 102 5.15 22.19 -0.32
CA ASN A 102 3.75 22.58 -0.11
C ASN A 102 3.07 23.47 -1.20
N ALA A 103 3.51 23.38 -2.45
CA ALA A 103 2.75 23.87 -3.60
C ALA A 103 1.72 22.81 -4.03
N LEU A 104 0.45 23.21 -4.24
CA LEU A 104 -0.58 22.31 -4.74
C LEU A 104 -0.21 21.78 -6.14
N PRO A 105 -0.48 20.51 -6.47
CA PRO A 105 -0.28 19.99 -7.81
C PRO A 105 -1.03 20.80 -8.86
N ARG A 106 -0.47 20.89 -10.07
CA ARG A 106 -1.16 21.52 -11.20
C ARG A 106 -2.36 20.64 -11.62
N PRO A 107 -3.54 21.22 -11.89
CA PRO A 107 -4.67 20.48 -12.43
C PRO A 107 -4.30 19.67 -13.68
N ASP A 108 -4.85 18.46 -13.78
CA ASP A 108 -4.69 17.61 -14.97
C ASP A 108 -5.57 18.15 -16.11
N SER A 109 -5.20 17.87 -17.38
CA SER A 109 -6.09 18.22 -18.50
C SER A 109 -7.44 17.49 -18.38
N PRO A 110 -8.57 18.07 -18.80
CA PRO A 110 -9.89 17.45 -18.62
C PRO A 110 -9.99 16.06 -19.28
N ARG A 111 -9.27 15.85 -20.38
CA ARG A 111 -9.17 14.53 -21.04
C ARG A 111 -8.39 13.52 -20.18
N THR A 112 -7.28 13.94 -19.57
CA THR A 112 -6.46 13.11 -18.67
C THR A 112 -7.23 12.78 -17.40
N PHE A 113 -7.82 13.80 -16.77
CA PHE A 113 -8.62 13.67 -15.55
C PHE A 113 -9.80 12.70 -15.75
N ALA A 114 -10.58 12.87 -16.82
CA ALA A 114 -11.69 11.97 -17.13
C ALA A 114 -11.24 10.55 -17.56
N ALA A 115 -10.00 10.37 -18.03
CA ALA A 115 -9.42 9.05 -18.28
C ALA A 115 -9.05 8.38 -16.94
N ARG A 116 -8.28 9.06 -16.09
CA ARG A 116 -7.89 8.55 -14.76
C ARG A 116 -9.10 8.28 -13.87
N GLN A 117 -10.12 9.15 -13.87
CA GLN A 117 -11.36 8.93 -13.12
C GLN A 117 -12.03 7.59 -13.49
N ARG A 118 -12.05 7.22 -14.79
CA ARG A 118 -12.60 5.93 -15.23
C ARG A 118 -11.70 4.74 -14.88
N GLU A 119 -10.38 4.94 -14.87
CA GLU A 119 -9.41 3.93 -14.46
C GLU A 119 -9.54 3.62 -12.96
N LEU A 120 -9.54 4.67 -12.13
CA LEU A 120 -9.75 4.58 -10.69
C LEU A 120 -11.11 3.95 -10.33
N ALA A 121 -12.19 4.35 -11.02
CA ALA A 121 -13.50 3.73 -10.85
C ALA A 121 -13.52 2.25 -11.25
N ARG A 122 -12.80 1.87 -12.32
CA ARG A 122 -12.68 0.46 -12.74
C ARG A 122 -11.92 -0.36 -11.70
N ASP A 123 -10.82 0.16 -11.18
CA ASP A 123 -10.01 -0.55 -10.18
C ASP A 123 -10.80 -0.79 -8.89
N LEU A 124 -11.53 0.22 -8.39
CA LEU A 124 -12.46 0.07 -7.26
C LEU A 124 -13.53 -1.01 -7.51
N ILE A 125 -14.13 -1.07 -8.69
CA ILE A 125 -15.13 -2.10 -9.04
C ILE A 125 -14.50 -3.50 -9.07
N ILE A 126 -13.28 -3.64 -9.62
CA ILE A 126 -12.56 -4.92 -9.64
C ILE A 126 -12.18 -5.35 -8.22
N LYS A 127 -11.79 -4.42 -7.35
CA LYS A 127 -11.52 -4.69 -5.93
C LYS A 127 -12.75 -5.11 -5.16
N GLU A 128 -13.90 -4.48 -5.39
CA GLU A 128 -15.17 -4.89 -4.79
C GLU A 128 -15.56 -6.31 -5.23
N GLN A 129 -15.47 -6.61 -6.53
CA GLN A 129 -15.71 -7.96 -7.05
C GLN A 129 -14.71 -8.99 -6.48
N GLN A 130 -13.45 -8.60 -6.24
CA GLN A 130 -12.47 -9.45 -5.57
C GLN A 130 -12.87 -9.73 -4.11
N ILE A 131 -13.41 -8.76 -3.39
CA ILE A 131 -13.91 -8.93 -2.02
C ILE A 131 -15.16 -9.81 -2.00
N GLU A 132 -16.14 -9.57 -2.88
CA GLU A 132 -17.34 -10.41 -3.03
C GLU A 132 -16.97 -11.87 -3.31
N TYR A 133 -16.03 -12.10 -4.23
CA TYR A 133 -15.50 -13.44 -4.51
C TYR A 133 -14.84 -14.07 -3.27
N LEU A 134 -13.99 -13.33 -2.54
CA LEU A 134 -13.36 -13.84 -1.32
C LEU A 134 -14.39 -14.20 -0.24
N ILE A 135 -15.44 -13.39 -0.07
CA ILE A 135 -16.57 -13.69 0.84
C ILE A 135 -17.27 -14.98 0.41
N SER A 136 -17.54 -15.15 -0.89
CA SER A 136 -18.21 -16.35 -1.42
C SER A 136 -17.40 -17.65 -1.26
N VAL A 137 -16.06 -17.53 -1.18
CA VAL A 137 -15.11 -18.65 -1.08
C VAL A 137 -14.61 -18.86 0.36
N LEU A 138 -15.15 -18.13 1.34
CA LEU A 138 -14.83 -18.38 2.75
C LEU A 138 -15.13 -19.85 3.12
N PRO A 139 -14.27 -20.52 3.90
CA PRO A 139 -14.57 -21.86 4.40
C PRO A 139 -15.57 -21.77 5.55
N GLY A 140 -16.73 -22.42 5.42
CA GLY A 140 -17.74 -22.51 6.49
C GLY A 140 -18.81 -21.41 6.51
N ILE A 141 -18.82 -20.46 5.56
CA ILE A 141 -19.98 -19.57 5.34
C ILE A 141 -21.23 -20.42 5.08
N GLY A 142 -22.33 -20.08 5.76
CA GLY A 142 -23.61 -20.78 5.65
C GLY A 142 -23.76 -22.03 6.52
N ALA A 143 -22.67 -22.63 7.01
CA ALA A 143 -22.74 -23.77 7.92
C ALA A 143 -22.96 -23.30 9.37
N SER A 144 -23.91 -23.91 10.08
CA SER A 144 -24.17 -23.56 11.49
C SER A 144 -23.06 -24.06 12.42
N GLU A 145 -22.78 -23.36 13.51
CA GLU A 145 -21.77 -23.76 14.52
C GLU A 145 -21.98 -25.22 14.99
N LYS A 146 -23.23 -25.62 15.24
CA LYS A 146 -23.59 -26.99 15.65
C LYS A 146 -23.29 -28.03 14.56
N GLU A 147 -23.48 -27.69 13.29
CA GLU A 147 -23.15 -28.56 12.15
C GLU A 147 -21.64 -28.70 12.00
N GLN A 148 -20.90 -27.58 12.12
CA GLN A 148 -19.44 -27.57 12.13
C GLN A 148 -18.89 -28.42 13.30
N GLU A 149 -19.41 -28.26 14.52
CA GLU A 149 -19.03 -29.07 15.68
C GLU A 149 -19.31 -30.56 15.47
N THR A 150 -20.50 -30.90 14.93
CA THR A 150 -20.87 -32.29 14.63
C THR A 150 -19.89 -32.91 13.63
N ARG A 151 -19.55 -32.16 12.57
CA ARG A 151 -18.58 -32.57 11.54
C ARG A 151 -17.17 -32.73 12.11
N ILE A 152 -16.74 -31.87 13.04
CA ILE A 152 -15.46 -32.00 13.74
C ILE A 152 -15.42 -33.29 14.55
N ARG A 153 -16.46 -33.57 15.35
CA ARG A 153 -16.56 -34.80 16.16
C ARG A 153 -16.57 -36.07 15.29
N GLU A 154 -17.21 -36.03 14.12
CA GLU A 154 -17.20 -37.14 13.17
C GLU A 154 -15.80 -37.34 12.57
N LEU A 155 -15.15 -36.28 12.09
CA LEU A 155 -13.79 -36.34 11.53
C LEU A 155 -12.77 -36.80 12.57
N GLU A 156 -12.90 -36.40 13.84
CA GLU A 156 -12.08 -36.94 14.93
C GLU A 156 -12.27 -38.46 15.11
N ALA A 157 -13.50 -38.96 15.02
CA ALA A 157 -13.77 -40.39 15.14
C ALA A 157 -13.16 -41.17 13.97
N GLN A 158 -13.31 -40.66 12.74
CA GLN A 158 -12.68 -41.23 11.55
C GLN A 158 -11.15 -41.22 11.65
N LEU A 159 -10.54 -40.11 12.07
CA LEU A 159 -9.08 -40.00 12.27
C LEU A 159 -8.58 -41.00 13.33
N ARG A 160 -9.29 -41.15 14.45
CA ARG A 160 -8.94 -42.15 15.48
C ARG A 160 -8.95 -43.57 14.92
N GLU A 161 -9.85 -43.93 14.02
CA GLU A 161 -9.88 -45.27 13.41
C GLU A 161 -8.76 -45.46 12.38
N VAL A 162 -8.52 -44.47 11.52
CA VAL A 162 -7.40 -44.49 10.56
C VAL A 162 -6.05 -44.59 11.28
N GLU A 163 -5.87 -43.93 12.43
CA GLU A 163 -4.65 -44.04 13.24
C GLU A 163 -4.49 -45.45 13.87
N LYS A 164 -5.59 -46.11 14.30
CA LYS A 164 -5.55 -47.52 14.74
C LYS A 164 -5.14 -48.45 13.60
N GLU A 165 -5.73 -48.29 12.41
CA GLU A 165 -5.34 -49.09 11.25
C GLU A 165 -3.87 -48.87 10.88
N ARG A 166 -3.42 -47.61 10.87
CA ARG A 166 -2.04 -47.24 10.58
C ARG A 166 -1.07 -47.88 11.57
N THR A 167 -1.38 -47.84 12.86
CA THR A 167 -0.55 -48.44 13.91
C THR A 167 -0.56 -49.97 13.84
N ALA A 168 -1.69 -50.61 13.58
CA ALA A 168 -1.79 -52.05 13.35
C ALA A 168 -0.90 -52.48 12.16
N LYS A 169 -1.09 -51.86 10.98
CA LYS A 169 -0.29 -52.12 9.77
C LYS A 169 1.21 -51.86 10.01
N ALA A 170 1.56 -50.84 10.79
CA ALA A 170 2.96 -50.59 11.18
C ALA A 170 3.54 -51.70 12.07
N THR A 171 2.75 -52.30 12.98
CA THR A 171 3.20 -53.45 13.77
C THR A 171 3.35 -54.73 12.94
N GLU A 172 2.44 -54.98 12.00
CA GLU A 172 2.54 -56.10 11.06
C GLU A 172 3.78 -55.98 10.17
N LEU A 173 4.04 -54.80 9.60
CA LEU A 173 5.24 -54.52 8.83
C LEU A 173 6.52 -54.72 9.66
N LYS A 174 6.52 -54.35 10.95
CA LYS A 174 7.64 -54.63 11.86
C LYS A 174 7.87 -56.12 12.06
N GLN A 175 6.81 -56.91 12.24
CA GLN A 175 6.91 -58.37 12.35
C GLN A 175 7.41 -59.01 11.05
N LEU A 176 6.88 -58.60 9.89
CA LEU A 176 7.30 -59.08 8.58
C LEU A 176 8.77 -58.74 8.31
N ARG A 177 9.19 -57.52 8.66
CA ARG A 177 10.59 -57.09 8.60
C ARG A 177 11.49 -58.03 9.42
N THR A 178 11.16 -58.29 10.69
CA THR A 178 11.98 -59.20 11.52
C THR A 178 12.01 -60.63 10.98
N ARG A 179 10.92 -61.13 10.37
CA ARG A 179 10.94 -62.43 9.67
C ARG A 179 11.88 -62.42 8.46
N LEU A 180 11.88 -61.35 7.66
CA LEU A 180 12.80 -61.19 6.53
C LEU A 180 14.26 -61.05 6.99
N GLU A 181 14.52 -60.30 8.07
CA GLU A 181 15.85 -60.17 8.68
C GLU A 181 16.36 -61.55 9.16
N ASN A 182 15.51 -62.38 9.77
CA ASN A 182 15.87 -63.73 10.19
C ASN A 182 16.17 -64.67 8.99
N VAL A 183 15.36 -64.63 7.93
CA VAL A 183 15.60 -65.43 6.71
C VAL A 183 16.88 -64.98 6.00
N LEU A 184 17.10 -63.68 5.88
CA LEU A 184 18.32 -63.13 5.30
C LEU A 184 19.56 -63.49 6.13
N GLY A 185 19.43 -63.50 7.47
CA GLY A 185 20.46 -63.96 8.39
C GLY A 185 20.79 -65.45 8.24
N ALA A 186 19.79 -66.31 8.07
CA ALA A 186 20.00 -67.74 7.81
C ALA A 186 20.62 -68.02 6.43
N VAL A 187 20.23 -67.24 5.41
CA VAL A 187 20.83 -67.34 4.07
C VAL A 187 22.28 -66.83 4.07
N SER A 188 22.60 -65.77 4.80
CA SER A 188 23.98 -65.29 4.90
C SER A 188 24.85 -66.28 5.69
N THR A 189 24.40 -66.79 6.84
CA THR A 189 25.17 -67.81 7.57
C THR A 189 25.33 -69.11 6.77
N GLY A 190 24.35 -69.52 5.96
CA GLY A 190 24.51 -70.64 5.03
C GLY A 190 25.56 -70.38 3.95
N ILE A 191 25.45 -69.27 3.21
CA ILE A 191 26.32 -68.95 2.06
C ILE A 191 27.77 -68.61 2.46
N TYR A 192 27.99 -68.11 3.67
CA TYR A 192 29.31 -67.77 4.19
C TYR A 192 29.88 -68.80 5.17
N GLY A 193 29.04 -69.59 5.86
CA GLY A 193 29.47 -70.63 6.81
C GLY A 193 29.96 -71.92 6.15
N ASP A 194 29.36 -72.32 5.01
CA ASP A 194 29.83 -73.47 4.20
C ASP A 194 31.19 -73.24 3.50
N ARG A 195 31.80 -72.05 3.69
CA ARG A 195 33.04 -71.66 2.99
C ARG A 195 34.30 -71.68 3.87
N GLU A 196 34.16 -72.09 5.13
CA GLU A 196 35.22 -72.09 6.16
C GLU A 196 35.47 -73.51 6.75
N GLN A 197 35.15 -74.58 6.00
CA GLN A 197 35.51 -75.98 6.29
C GLN A 197 36.16 -76.64 5.07
#